data_AF-A0A831QL78-F1
#
_entry.id   AF-A0A831QL78-F1
#
_cell.length_a   1.000
_cell.length_b   1.000
_cell.length_c   1.000
_cell.angle_alpha   90.00
_cell.angle_beta   90.00
_cell.angle_gamma   90.00
#
_symmetry.space_group_name_H-M   'P 1'
#
loop_
_entity.id
_entity.type
_entity.pdbx_description
1 polymer ?
#
loop_
_entity_poly.entity_id
_entity_poly.type
_entity_poly.pdbx_seq_one_letter_code
_entity_poly.pdbx_strand_id
1 'polypeptide(L)'
;MILTVNHSFMVTGPDLDTCGQHVRFFLDTTQLVRYDLVAIDPKHSIHGTDPRFQPELDLVVAANQAILAELLGELRQEGCRQLDDLLTLPQGFQSKLLHTMSHLLDGFFGIDSRFFDLDEDSHRITAKRRQQIKDTPDQCWLIGITAQS
;
A
#
# COMPACT_ATOMS: atom_id res chain seq x y z
N MET A 1 19.82 2.45 -11.92
CA MET A 1 19.62 3.03 -10.57
C MET A 1 18.75 2.03 -9.85
N ILE A 2 19.22 1.42 -8.76
CA ILE A 2 18.40 0.46 -8.01
C ILE A 2 17.38 1.28 -7.23
N LEU A 3 16.09 1.09 -7.50
CA LEU A 3 15.05 1.79 -6.78
C LEU A 3 14.77 1.01 -5.49
N THR A 4 14.97 1.63 -4.34
CA THR A 4 14.59 1.03 -3.05
C THR A 4 13.26 1.61 -2.61
N VAL A 5 12.28 0.75 -2.36
CA VAL A 5 10.91 1.12 -1.96
C VAL A 5 10.57 0.45 -0.65
N ASN A 6 9.91 1.20 0.23
CA ASN A 6 9.38 0.67 1.48
C ASN A 6 7.86 0.55 1.39
N HIS A 7 7.34 -0.56 1.89
CA HIS A 7 5.91 -0.83 2.00
C HIS A 7 5.58 -1.33 3.41
N SER A 8 4.36 -1.08 3.85
CA SER A 8 3.80 -1.66 5.06
C SER A 8 2.56 -2.50 4.71
N PHE A 9 2.56 -3.75 5.15
CA PHE A 9 1.47 -4.69 4.93
C PHE A 9 0.70 -4.95 6.22
N MET A 10 -0.61 -4.79 6.23
CA MET A 10 -1.44 -5.34 7.31
C MET A 10 -1.74 -6.80 7.00
N VAL A 11 -1.47 -7.68 7.96
CA VAL A 11 -1.69 -9.13 7.83
C VAL A 11 -2.20 -9.69 9.15
N THR A 12 -3.11 -10.66 9.10
CA THR A 12 -3.47 -11.47 10.26
C THR A 12 -2.58 -12.71 10.35
N GLY A 13 -2.02 -12.96 11.53
CA GLY A 13 -1.22 -14.15 11.80
C GLY A 13 -0.62 -14.20 13.20
N PRO A 14 -0.09 -15.36 13.61
CA PRO A 14 0.32 -15.61 14.99
C PRO A 14 1.66 -14.96 15.36
N ASP A 15 2.54 -14.73 14.38
CA ASP A 15 3.89 -14.24 14.61
C ASP A 15 4.47 -13.55 13.37
N LEU A 16 5.58 -12.83 13.58
CA LEU A 16 6.29 -12.09 12.55
C LEU A 16 6.73 -12.98 11.38
N ASP A 17 7.20 -14.20 11.66
CA ASP A 17 7.74 -15.08 10.63
C ASP A 17 6.63 -15.58 9.70
N THR A 18 5.50 -15.99 10.25
CA THR A 18 4.32 -16.44 9.52
C THR A 18 3.73 -15.30 8.68
N CYS A 19 3.52 -14.13 9.28
CA CYS A 19 3.05 -12.95 8.56
C CYS A 19 4.03 -12.51 7.46
N GLY A 20 5.33 -12.56 7.74
CA GLY A 20 6.38 -12.27 6.76
C GLY A 20 6.42 -13.27 5.61
N GLN A 21 6.08 -14.54 5.83
CA GLN A 21 5.92 -15.53 4.75
C GLN A 21 4.71 -15.22 3.88
N HIS A 22 3.58 -14.80 4.46
CA HIS A 22 2.40 -14.37 3.69
C HIS A 22 2.71 -13.19 2.77
N VAL A 23 3.40 -12.17 3.27
CA VAL A 23 3.82 -11.01 2.47
C VAL A 23 4.75 -11.43 1.33
N ARG A 24 5.73 -12.29 1.60
CA ARG A 24 6.63 -12.80 0.54
C ARG A 24 5.87 -13.58 -0.51
N PHE A 25 5.00 -14.50 -0.09
CA PHE A 25 4.18 -15.29 -1.00
C PHE A 25 3.30 -14.41 -1.91
N PHE A 26 2.68 -13.38 -1.33
CA PHE A 26 1.91 -12.40 -2.10
C PHE A 26 2.77 -11.70 -3.15
N LEU A 27 3.96 -11.22 -2.78
CA LEU A 27 4.86 -10.53 -3.70
C LEU A 27 5.43 -11.46 -4.79
N ASP A 28 5.72 -12.72 -4.45
CA ASP A 28 6.22 -13.73 -5.40
C ASP A 28 5.15 -14.13 -6.44
N THR A 29 3.88 -14.05 -6.07
CA THR A 29 2.74 -14.46 -6.92
C THR A 29 2.09 -13.30 -7.67
N THR A 30 2.29 -12.06 -7.21
CA THR A 30 1.80 -10.86 -7.86
C THR A 30 2.57 -10.61 -9.17
N GLN A 31 1.88 -10.67 -10.31
CA GLN A 31 2.57 -10.62 -11.61
C GLN A 31 3.02 -9.22 -12.05
N LEU A 32 2.42 -8.16 -11.53
CA LEU A 32 2.64 -6.79 -12.02
C LEU A 32 3.77 -6.03 -11.31
N VAL A 33 4.14 -6.44 -10.10
CA VAL A 33 5.29 -5.88 -9.38
C VAL A 33 6.25 -7.02 -9.12
N ARG A 34 7.47 -6.91 -9.64
CA ARG A 34 8.54 -7.87 -9.39
C ARG A 34 9.72 -7.13 -8.81
N TYR A 35 10.13 -7.56 -7.63
CA TYR A 35 11.31 -7.07 -6.96
C TYR A 35 12.44 -8.08 -7.10
N ASP A 36 13.65 -7.59 -7.31
CA ASP A 36 14.86 -8.41 -7.31
C ASP A 36 15.18 -8.90 -5.90
N LEU A 37 14.86 -8.08 -4.89
CA LEU A 37 15.08 -8.39 -3.49
C LEU A 37 13.96 -7.83 -2.62
N VAL A 38 13.46 -8.65 -1.69
CA VAL A 38 12.50 -8.25 -0.64
C VAL A 38 13.07 -8.65 0.71
N ALA A 39 13.20 -7.69 1.61
CA ALA A 39 13.59 -7.90 2.99
C ALA A 39 12.46 -7.45 3.93
N ILE A 40 12.03 -8.35 4.81
CA ILE A 40 11.19 -7.97 5.96
C ILE A 40 12.07 -7.17 6.92
N ASP A 41 11.57 -6.04 7.41
CA ASP A 41 12.24 -5.22 8.42
C ASP A 41 11.58 -5.45 9.80
N PRO A 42 12.21 -6.23 10.70
CA PRO A 42 11.65 -6.50 12.03
C PRO A 42 11.52 -5.24 12.89
N LYS A 43 12.30 -4.19 12.64
CA LYS A 43 12.24 -2.95 13.45
C LYS A 43 11.02 -2.11 13.12
N HIS A 44 10.61 -2.14 11.84
CA HIS A 44 9.40 -1.48 11.34
C HIS A 44 8.20 -2.42 11.24
N SER A 45 8.35 -3.67 11.71
CA SER A 45 7.24 -4.60 11.85
C SER A 45 6.66 -4.53 13.25
N ILE A 46 5.36 -4.25 13.36
CA ILE A 46 4.70 -3.90 14.61
C ILE A 46 3.54 -4.85 14.86
N HIS A 47 3.54 -5.48 16.03
CA HIS A 47 2.42 -6.31 16.49
C HIS A 47 1.24 -5.43 16.91
N GLY A 48 0.01 -5.91 16.71
CA GLY A 48 -1.22 -5.14 16.97
C GLY A 48 -1.44 -4.73 18.42
N THR A 49 -0.79 -5.42 19.37
CA THR A 49 -0.82 -5.05 20.80
C THR A 49 0.23 -4.01 21.18
N ASP A 50 1.17 -3.67 20.30
CA ASP A 50 2.20 -2.67 20.57
C ASP A 50 1.57 -1.26 20.52
N PRO A 51 1.83 -0.38 21.51
CA PRO A 51 1.29 0.98 21.52
C PRO A 51 1.64 1.81 20.27
N ARG A 52 2.70 1.45 19.54
CA ARG A 52 3.12 2.11 18.30
C ARG A 52 2.26 1.71 17.09
N PHE A 53 1.50 0.63 17.18
CA PHE A 53 0.77 0.05 16.06
C PHE A 53 -0.24 1.01 15.44
N GLN A 54 -1.15 1.54 16.25
CA GLN A 54 -2.22 2.40 15.73
C GLN A 54 -1.68 3.71 15.13
N PRO A 55 -0.74 4.44 15.77
CA PRO A 55 -0.11 5.60 15.15
C PRO A 55 0.59 5.28 13.82
N GLU A 56 1.33 4.18 13.74
CA GLU A 56 2.02 3.79 12.51
C GLU A 56 1.03 3.42 11.40
N LEU A 57 -0.01 2.65 11.73
CA LEU A 57 -1.06 2.27 10.79
C LEU A 57 -1.74 3.50 10.18
N ASP A 58 -2.13 4.46 11.01
CA ASP A 58 -2.77 5.68 10.54
C ASP A 58 -1.83 6.50 9.65
N LEU A 59 -0.52 6.53 9.98
CA LEU A 59 0.51 7.19 9.18
C LEU A 59 0.63 6.57 7.78
N VAL A 60 0.81 5.25 7.69
CA VAL A 60 1.04 4.58 6.40
C VAL A 60 -0.23 4.56 5.53
N VAL A 61 -1.42 4.48 6.13
CA VAL A 61 -2.70 4.61 5.43
C VAL A 61 -2.87 6.04 4.90
N ALA A 62 -2.52 7.06 5.70
CA ALA A 62 -2.57 8.45 5.26
C ALA A 62 -1.58 8.74 4.12
N ALA A 63 -0.44 8.05 4.08
CA ALA A 63 0.53 8.19 3.00
C ALA A 63 -0.05 7.82 1.62
N ASN A 64 -0.88 6.76 1.52
CA ASN A 64 -1.59 6.43 0.28
C ASN A 64 -2.53 7.56 -0.17
N GLN A 65 -3.24 8.20 0.77
CA GLN A 65 -4.11 9.33 0.48
C GLN A 65 -3.31 10.57 0.03
N ALA A 66 -2.14 10.80 0.63
CA ALA A 66 -1.25 11.89 0.21
C ALA A 66 -0.74 11.70 -1.22
N ILE A 67 -0.36 10.48 -1.60
CA ILE A 67 0.05 10.15 -2.98
C ILE A 67 -1.10 10.39 -3.96
N LEU A 68 -2.32 9.97 -3.63
CA LEU A 68 -3.50 10.27 -4.46
C LEU A 68 -3.71 11.78 -4.64
N ALA A 69 -3.56 12.56 -3.57
CA ALA A 69 -3.71 14.01 -3.63
C ALA A 69 -2.62 14.69 -4.48
N GLU A 70 -1.39 14.19 -4.40
CA GLU A 70 -0.25 14.64 -5.21
C GLU A 70 -0.48 14.36 -6.70
N LEU A 71 -0.80 13.11 -7.05
CA LEU A 71 -1.08 12.71 -8.43
C LEU A 71 -2.26 13.49 -9.03
N LEU A 72 -3.32 13.71 -8.24
CA LEU A 72 -4.44 14.55 -8.67
C LEU A 72 -4.02 16.02 -8.87
N GLY A 73 -3.11 16.52 -8.03
CA GLY A 73 -2.52 17.85 -8.16
C GLY A 73 -1.74 18.01 -9.46
N GLU A 74 -0.88 17.04 -9.78
CA GLU A 74 -0.12 17.00 -11.03
C GLU A 74 -1.06 16.91 -12.25
N LEU A 75 -2.04 16.02 -12.22
CA LEU A 75 -3.01 15.84 -13.31
C LEU A 75 -3.77 17.15 -13.61
N ARG A 76 -4.07 17.94 -12.56
CA ARG A 76 -4.68 19.27 -12.68
C ARG A 76 -3.74 20.32 -13.25
N GLN A 77 -2.45 20.28 -12.88
CA GLN A 77 -1.43 21.19 -13.44
C GLN A 77 -1.25 20.95 -14.93
N GLU A 78 -1.35 19.70 -15.37
CA GLU A 78 -1.32 19.29 -16.78
C GLU A 78 -2.65 19.56 -17.53
N GLY A 79 -3.63 20.21 -16.88
CA GLY A 79 -4.82 20.74 -17.54
C GLY A 79 -6.09 19.92 -17.41
N CYS A 80 -6.07 18.75 -16.76
CA CYS A 80 -7.27 17.95 -16.51
C CYS A 80 -7.98 18.45 -15.23
N ARG A 81 -9.06 19.21 -15.39
CA ARG A 81 -9.77 19.93 -14.30
C ARG A 81 -11.13 19.33 -13.96
N GLN A 82 -11.76 18.63 -14.90
CA GLN A 82 -13.07 18.01 -14.77
C GLN A 82 -13.08 16.60 -15.37
N LEU A 83 -14.07 15.79 -15.04
CA LEU A 83 -14.14 14.39 -15.49
C LEU A 83 -14.24 14.25 -17.01
N ASP A 84 -14.91 15.19 -17.68
CA ASP A 84 -15.03 15.17 -19.14
C ASP A 84 -13.68 15.30 -19.87
N ASP A 85 -12.69 15.92 -19.23
CA ASP A 85 -11.35 16.09 -19.83
C ASP A 85 -10.65 14.73 -20.05
N LEU A 86 -11.04 13.70 -19.28
CA LEU A 86 -10.52 12.34 -19.40
C LEU A 86 -10.76 11.73 -20.80
N LEU A 87 -11.80 12.17 -21.52
CA LEU A 87 -12.11 11.70 -22.87
C LEU A 87 -11.07 12.10 -23.91
N THR A 88 -10.29 13.14 -23.62
CA THR A 88 -9.28 13.72 -24.53
C THR A 88 -7.86 13.59 -24.00
N LEU A 89 -7.69 12.85 -22.90
CA LEU A 89 -6.43 12.73 -22.20
C LEU A 89 -5.39 12.03 -23.10
N PRO A 90 -4.23 12.67 -23.37
CA PRO A 90 -3.24 12.07 -24.25
C PRO A 90 -2.60 10.84 -23.61
N GLN A 91 -2.23 9.88 -24.45
CA GLN A 91 -1.40 8.77 -24.03
C GLN A 91 -0.02 9.28 -23.60
N GLY A 92 0.47 8.78 -22.47
CA GLY A 92 1.75 9.18 -21.90
C GLY A 92 1.63 9.54 -20.43
N PHE A 93 2.33 10.61 -20.03
CA PHE A 93 2.46 11.00 -18.62
C PHE A 93 1.10 11.18 -17.91
N GLN A 94 0.19 11.99 -18.46
CA GLN A 94 -1.13 12.22 -17.85
C GLN A 94 -1.93 10.93 -17.66
N SER A 95 -1.96 10.05 -18.69
CA SER A 95 -2.64 8.75 -18.57
C SER A 95 -2.00 7.84 -17.54
N LYS A 96 -0.69 7.96 -17.31
CA LYS A 96 0.02 7.20 -16.26
C LYS A 96 -0.32 7.70 -14.86
N LEU A 97 -0.44 9.01 -14.66
CA LEU A 97 -0.91 9.57 -13.39
C LEU A 97 -2.29 9.02 -13.02
N LEU A 98 -3.23 9.04 -13.99
CA LEU A 98 -4.56 8.47 -13.79
C LEU A 98 -4.50 6.96 -13.50
N HIS A 99 -3.70 6.22 -14.25
CA HIS A 99 -3.51 4.77 -14.05
C HIS A 99 -2.98 4.44 -12.65
N THR A 100 -1.95 5.15 -12.18
CA THR A 100 -1.41 4.98 -10.82
C THR A 100 -2.45 5.33 -9.77
N MET A 101 -3.24 6.40 -9.97
CA MET A 101 -4.36 6.70 -9.08
C MET A 101 -5.40 5.58 -9.06
N SER A 102 -5.73 5.01 -10.23
CA SER A 102 -6.67 3.90 -10.32
C SER A 102 -6.21 2.71 -9.47
N HIS A 103 -4.92 2.35 -9.52
CA HIS A 103 -4.36 1.27 -8.68
C HIS A 103 -4.57 1.47 -7.18
N LEU A 104 -4.38 2.70 -6.70
CA LEU A 104 -4.58 3.02 -5.28
C LEU A 104 -6.07 3.08 -4.90
N LEU A 105 -6.97 3.30 -5.87
CA LEU A 105 -8.40 3.42 -5.64
C LEU A 105 -9.14 2.08 -5.78
N ASP A 106 -8.66 1.17 -6.63
CA ASP A 106 -9.28 -0.12 -6.94
C ASP A 106 -8.74 -1.28 -6.10
N GLY A 107 -7.71 -1.04 -5.27
CA GLY A 107 -7.09 -2.08 -4.42
C GLY A 107 -5.98 -2.85 -5.13
N PHE A 108 -5.49 -2.38 -6.27
CA PHE A 108 -4.42 -3.04 -7.01
C PHE A 108 -3.03 -2.69 -6.47
N PHE A 109 -2.31 -3.65 -5.88
CA PHE A 109 -0.98 -3.41 -5.35
C PHE A 109 0.04 -3.05 -6.45
N GLY A 110 0.54 -1.81 -6.39
CA GLY A 110 1.63 -1.30 -7.23
C GLY A 110 2.84 -0.85 -6.41
N ILE A 111 3.94 -0.54 -7.12
CA ILE A 111 5.17 0.02 -6.53
C ILE A 111 4.95 1.34 -5.77
N ASP A 112 3.89 2.06 -6.12
CA ASP A 112 3.50 3.33 -5.49
C ASP A 112 2.69 3.14 -4.18
N SER A 113 2.31 1.90 -3.85
CA SER A 113 1.54 1.60 -2.62
C SER A 113 2.42 1.78 -1.39
N ARG A 114 2.06 2.63 -0.42
CA ARG A 114 2.76 2.68 0.88
C ARG A 114 2.20 1.72 1.88
N PHE A 115 0.88 1.59 1.89
CA PHE A 115 0.15 0.66 2.73
C PHE A 115 -0.68 -0.31 1.88
N PHE A 116 -0.77 -1.57 2.30
CA PHE A 116 -1.67 -2.56 1.73
C PHE A 116 -2.19 -3.51 2.81
N ASP A 117 -3.50 -3.71 2.91
CA ASP A 117 -4.09 -4.76 3.71
C ASP A 117 -4.19 -6.03 2.88
N LEU A 118 -3.40 -7.03 3.26
CA LEU A 118 -3.29 -8.26 2.51
C LEU A 118 -4.54 -9.14 2.63
N ASP A 119 -5.26 -9.05 3.76
CA ASP A 119 -6.43 -9.91 3.99
C ASP A 119 -7.70 -9.35 3.32
N GLU A 120 -7.69 -8.08 2.93
CA GLU A 120 -8.81 -7.40 2.27
C GLU A 120 -8.49 -6.87 0.87
N ASP A 121 -7.29 -7.13 0.35
CA ASP A 121 -6.79 -6.64 -0.94
C ASP A 121 -7.03 -5.13 -1.12
N SER A 122 -6.56 -4.31 -0.16
CA SER A 122 -6.99 -2.90 -0.07
C SER A 122 -5.91 -1.94 0.43
N HIS A 123 -5.80 -0.76 -0.21
CA HIS A 123 -4.97 0.37 0.23
C HIS A 123 -5.57 1.16 1.41
N ARG A 124 -6.72 0.72 1.93
CA ARG A 124 -7.48 1.36 3.00
C ARG A 124 -7.88 0.33 4.05
N ILE A 125 -8.06 0.78 5.28
CA ILE A 125 -8.67 -0.05 6.32
C ILE A 125 -10.18 0.16 6.31
N THR A 126 -10.93 -0.89 5.97
CA THR A 126 -12.41 -0.87 6.01
C THR A 126 -12.94 -0.82 7.45
N ALA A 127 -14.21 -0.46 7.62
CA ALA A 127 -14.82 -0.46 8.96
C ALA A 127 -14.81 -1.85 9.61
N LYS A 128 -15.01 -2.91 8.82
CA LYS A 128 -14.93 -4.30 9.26
C LYS A 128 -13.53 -4.62 9.78
N ARG A 129 -12.50 -4.26 9.02
CA ARG A 129 -11.11 -4.49 9.40
C ARG A 129 -10.67 -3.70 10.63
N ARG A 130 -11.12 -2.44 10.76
CA ARG A 130 -10.91 -1.66 12.00
C ARG A 130 -11.52 -2.37 13.21
N GLN A 131 -12.67 -3.00 13.05
CA GLN A 131 -13.31 -3.74 14.13
C GLN A 131 -12.50 -5.01 14.46
N GLN A 132 -12.07 -5.77 13.45
CA GLN A 132 -11.24 -6.95 13.66
C GLN A 132 -9.93 -6.63 14.40
N ILE A 133 -9.23 -5.55 14.01
CA ILE A 133 -8.01 -5.09 14.69
C ILE A 133 -8.25 -4.80 16.17
N LYS A 134 -9.43 -4.26 16.53
CA LYS A 134 -9.80 -3.99 17.92
C LYS A 134 -10.15 -5.25 18.70
N ASP A 135 -10.81 -6.21 18.04
CA ASP A 135 -11.31 -7.43 18.67
C ASP A 135 -10.19 -8.45 18.90
N THR A 136 -9.23 -8.53 17.98
CA THR A 136 -8.10 -9.48 18.02
C THR A 136 -6.77 -8.82 17.68
N PRO A 137 -6.31 -7.82 18.46
CA PRO A 137 -5.06 -7.10 18.18
C PRO A 137 -3.82 -8.00 18.28
N ASP A 138 -3.92 -9.10 19.03
CA ASP A 138 -2.89 -10.13 19.18
C ASP A 138 -2.73 -11.03 17.96
N GLN A 139 -3.59 -10.87 16.95
CA GLN A 139 -3.48 -11.58 15.68
C GLN A 139 -3.13 -10.64 14.53
N CYS A 140 -2.93 -9.35 14.79
CA CYS A 140 -2.66 -8.36 13.75
C CYS A 140 -1.18 -8.01 13.71
N TRP A 141 -0.63 -7.90 12.51
CA TRP A 141 0.72 -7.43 12.27
C TRP A 141 0.74 -6.38 11.17
N LEU A 142 1.47 -5.30 11.42
CA LEU A 142 1.89 -4.37 10.39
C LEU A 142 3.32 -4.75 10.02
N ILE A 143 3.51 -5.38 8.86
CA ILE A 143 4.78 -5.88 8.37
C ILE A 143 5.45 -4.83 7.50
N GLY A 144 6.55 -4.26 7.99
CA GLY A 144 7.39 -3.36 7.21
C GLY A 144 8.33 -4.14 6.32
N ILE A 145 8.46 -3.74 5.05
CA ILE A 145 9.42 -4.31 4.12
C ILE A 145 10.23 -3.24 3.40
N THR A 146 11.41 -3.64 2.96
CA THR A 146 12.21 -2.92 1.96
C THR A 146 12.36 -3.80 0.74
N ALA A 147 12.06 -3.25 -0.43
CA ALA A 147 12.10 -3.93 -1.71
C ALA A 147 13.00 -3.19 -2.70
N GLN A 148 13.68 -3.93 -3.58
CA GLN A 148 14.56 -3.39 -4.62
C GLN A 148 14.06 -3.79 -6.01
N SER A 149 13.96 -2.81 -6.91
CA SER A 149 13.63 -2.96 -8.34
C SER A 149 14.73 -2.42 -9.24
#